data_AF-A0A9X6AHV6-F1
#
_entry.id   AF-A0A9X6AHV6-F1
#
_cell.length_a   1.000
_cell.length_b   1.000
_cell.length_c   1.000
_cell.angle_alpha   90.00
_cell.angle_beta   90.00
_cell.angle_gamma   90.00
#
_symmetry.space_group_name_H-M   'P 1'
#
loop_
_entity.id
_entity.type
_entity.pdbx_description
1 polymer ?
#
loop_
_entity_poly.entity_id
_entity_poly.type
_entity_poly.pdbx_seq_one_letter_code
_entity_poly.pdbx_strand_id
1 'polypeptide(L)'
;LHKGIAKALKLDLGVGTLLLSLLAVLTMISVSRRMRPLEDMVETSSAIAEGDLTRRVPSSHHPTQEVEQLRLALNSMLHQVESAYRTRERSAAQLRRFVADASHELRTPLSAIRGYLQLYEKGMLREPGERRRAWDRMNAEADRMGRLVDELLILARLDQS
;
A
#
# COMPACT_ATOMS: atom_id res chain seq x y z
N LEU A 1 2.09 -80.19 -11.51
CA LEU A 1 1.90 -79.36 -10.30
C LEU A 1 2.73 -78.05 -10.32
N HIS A 2 4.05 -78.09 -10.55
CA HIS A 2 4.94 -76.91 -10.51
C HIS A 2 4.56 -75.73 -11.44
N LYS A 3 4.12 -75.98 -12.68
CA LYS A 3 3.74 -74.90 -13.62
C LYS A 3 2.47 -74.13 -13.21
N GLY A 4 1.57 -74.75 -12.46
CA GLY A 4 0.33 -74.12 -11.98
C GLY A 4 0.59 -73.11 -10.85
N ILE A 5 1.44 -73.49 -9.90
CA ILE A 5 1.85 -72.65 -8.76
C ILE A 5 2.56 -71.38 -9.25
N ALA A 6 3.48 -71.51 -10.22
CA ALA A 6 4.18 -70.36 -10.79
C ALA A 6 3.24 -69.40 -11.55
N LYS A 7 2.16 -69.90 -12.14
CA LYS A 7 1.17 -69.07 -12.85
C LYS A 7 0.27 -68.30 -11.87
N ALA A 8 -0.15 -68.95 -10.78
CA ALA A 8 -0.89 -68.31 -9.69
C ALA A 8 -0.05 -67.21 -9.02
N LEU A 9 1.21 -67.50 -8.68
CA LEU A 9 2.10 -66.54 -8.05
C LEU A 9 2.31 -65.28 -8.91
N LYS A 10 2.50 -65.44 -10.23
CA LYS A 10 2.64 -64.31 -11.16
C LYS A 10 1.36 -63.47 -11.25
N LEU A 11 0.18 -64.10 -11.16
CA LEU A 11 -1.10 -63.40 -11.17
C LEU A 11 -1.27 -62.56 -9.89
N ASP A 12 -0.99 -63.14 -8.72
CA ASP A 12 -1.09 -62.44 -7.44
C ASP A 12 -0.11 -61.27 -7.36
N LEU A 13 1.14 -61.45 -7.81
CA LEU A 13 2.11 -60.37 -7.95
C LEU A 13 1.61 -59.26 -8.88
N GLY A 14 1.06 -59.62 -10.05
CA GLY A 14 0.50 -58.66 -10.99
C GLY A 14 -0.63 -57.83 -10.38
N VAL A 15 -1.57 -58.48 -9.69
CA VAL A 15 -2.69 -57.82 -9.01
C VAL A 15 -2.20 -56.92 -7.88
N GLY A 16 -1.25 -57.39 -7.06
CA GLY A 16 -0.66 -56.60 -5.98
C GLY A 16 0.05 -55.35 -6.50
N THR A 17 0.82 -55.47 -7.57
CA THR A 17 1.52 -54.33 -8.19
C THR A 17 0.52 -53.33 -8.77
N LEU A 18 -0.54 -53.82 -9.43
CA LEU A 18 -1.60 -52.99 -9.98
C LEU A 18 -2.33 -52.20 -8.89
N LEU A 19 -2.71 -52.87 -7.79
CA LEU A 19 -3.37 -52.24 -6.64
C LEU A 19 -2.49 -51.16 -6.00
N LEU A 20 -1.19 -51.44 -5.79
CA LEU A 20 -0.26 -50.47 -5.22
C LEU A 20 -0.08 -49.25 -6.14
N SER A 21 0.05 -49.48 -7.46
CA SER A 21 0.16 -48.39 -8.42
C SER A 21 -1.09 -47.51 -8.47
N LEU A 22 -2.27 -48.12 -8.41
CA LEU A 22 -3.55 -47.39 -8.35
C LEU A 22 -3.65 -46.55 -7.07
N LEU A 23 -3.28 -47.13 -5.92
CA LEU A 23 -3.28 -46.42 -4.65
C LEU A 23 -2.32 -45.22 -4.69
N ALA A 24 -1.10 -45.40 -5.23
CA ALA A 24 -0.12 -44.34 -5.36
C ALA A 24 -0.64 -43.18 -6.23
N VAL A 25 -1.28 -43.47 -7.37
CA VAL A 25 -1.87 -42.45 -8.25
C VAL A 25 -3.00 -41.70 -7.53
N LEU A 26 -3.90 -42.42 -6.85
CA LEU A 26 -4.99 -41.81 -6.08
C LEU A 26 -4.46 -40.90 -4.96
N THR A 27 -3.44 -41.34 -4.23
CA THR A 27 -2.79 -40.52 -3.19
C THR A 27 -2.14 -39.28 -3.79
N MET A 28 -1.42 -39.40 -4.90
CA MET A 28 -0.77 -38.26 -5.56
C MET A 28 -1.79 -37.21 -6.05
N ILE A 29 -2.89 -37.66 -6.65
CA ILE A 29 -4.00 -36.77 -7.06
C ILE A 29 -4.65 -36.12 -5.83
N SER A 30 -4.81 -36.85 -4.73
CA SER A 30 -5.41 -36.31 -3.51
C SER A 30 -4.54 -35.24 -2.85
N VAL A 31 -3.21 -35.46 -2.79
CA VAL A 31 -2.25 -34.50 -2.21
C VAL A 31 -2.16 -33.25 -3.05
N SER A 32 -1.99 -33.39 -4.36
CA SER A 32 -1.89 -32.22 -5.27
C SER A 32 -3.14 -31.34 -5.21
N ARG A 33 -4.34 -31.93 -5.12
CA ARG A 33 -5.58 -31.15 -4.96
C ARG A 33 -5.68 -30.41 -3.63
N ARG A 34 -5.17 -30.99 -2.53
CA ARG A 34 -5.19 -30.36 -1.20
C ARG A 34 -4.16 -29.24 -1.04
N MET A 35 -3.08 -29.25 -1.82
CA MET A 35 -2.01 -28.24 -1.74
C MET A 35 -2.27 -26.99 -2.61
N ARG A 36 -3.09 -27.10 -3.68
CA ARG A 36 -3.43 -25.96 -4.54
C ARG A 36 -3.87 -24.69 -3.80
N PRO A 37 -4.74 -24.74 -2.77
CA PRO A 37 -5.14 -23.55 -2.03
C PRO A 37 -3.96 -22.81 -1.36
N LEU A 38 -2.91 -23.52 -0.97
CA LEU A 38 -1.71 -22.91 -0.38
C LEU A 38 -0.87 -22.23 -1.46
N GLU A 39 -0.80 -22.80 -2.65
CA GLU A 39 -0.13 -22.19 -3.82
C GLU A 39 -0.82 -20.89 -4.20
N ASP A 40 -2.17 -20.87 -4.22
CA ASP A 40 -2.97 -19.66 -4.47
C ASP A 40 -2.69 -18.56 -3.42
N MET A 41 -2.48 -18.94 -2.15
CA MET A 41 -2.14 -18.00 -1.08
C MET A 41 -0.73 -17.40 -1.25
N VAL A 42 0.24 -18.22 -1.66
CA VAL A 42 1.62 -17.76 -1.94
C VAL A 42 1.63 -16.83 -3.14
N GLU A 43 0.91 -17.17 -4.21
CA GLU A 43 0.80 -16.33 -5.40
C GLU A 43 0.14 -14.99 -5.07
N THR A 44 -0.97 -15.02 -4.33
CA THR A 44 -1.64 -13.79 -3.87
C THR A 44 -0.69 -12.94 -3.01
N SER A 45 0.00 -13.55 -2.05
CA SER A 45 0.93 -12.82 -1.18
C SER A 45 2.10 -12.20 -1.96
N SER A 46 2.58 -12.89 -3.00
CA SER A 46 3.65 -12.38 -3.87
C SER A 46 3.16 -11.19 -4.70
N ALA A 47 1.96 -11.28 -5.29
CA ALA A 47 1.36 -10.15 -6.02
C ALA A 47 1.10 -8.93 -5.11
N ILE A 48 0.69 -9.16 -3.86
CA ILE A 48 0.54 -8.10 -2.85
C ILE A 48 1.89 -7.45 -2.54
N ALA A 49 2.97 -8.23 -2.43
CA ALA A 49 4.33 -7.72 -2.23
C ALA A 49 4.85 -6.93 -3.44
N GLU A 50 4.41 -7.28 -4.64
CA GLU A 50 4.69 -6.52 -5.88
C GLU A 50 3.82 -5.26 -6.03
N GLY A 51 2.83 -5.06 -5.16
CA GLY A 51 2.02 -3.85 -5.07
C GLY A 51 0.56 -3.99 -5.53
N ASP A 52 0.13 -5.17 -5.99
CA ASP A 52 -1.28 -5.41 -6.34
C ASP A 52 -2.13 -5.70 -5.11
N LEU A 53 -2.44 -4.65 -4.35
CA LEU A 53 -3.26 -4.69 -3.12
C LEU A 53 -4.72 -5.12 -3.35
N THR A 54 -5.16 -5.26 -4.60
CA THR A 54 -6.55 -5.63 -4.93
C THR A 54 -6.76 -7.14 -4.99
N ARG A 55 -5.67 -7.91 -5.14
CA ARG A 55 -5.74 -9.37 -5.27
C ARG A 55 -6.20 -10.04 -3.98
N ARG A 56 -6.98 -11.11 -4.11
CA ARG A 56 -7.52 -11.88 -2.98
C ARG A 56 -7.34 -13.37 -3.23
N VAL A 57 -7.25 -14.12 -2.14
CA VAL A 57 -7.13 -15.57 -2.22
C VAL A 57 -8.48 -16.15 -2.68
N PRO A 58 -8.53 -16.87 -3.81
CA PRO A 58 -9.75 -17.43 -4.35
C PRO A 58 -10.32 -18.51 -3.44
N SER A 59 -11.64 -18.74 -3.53
CA SER A 59 -12.27 -19.85 -2.85
C SER A 59 -11.94 -21.17 -3.55
N SER A 60 -11.47 -22.16 -2.79
CA SER A 60 -11.23 -23.51 -3.30
C SER A 60 -12.48 -24.39 -3.22
N HIS A 61 -12.61 -25.38 -4.11
CA HIS A 61 -13.69 -26.37 -4.05
C HIS A 61 -13.30 -27.46 -3.03
N HIS A 62 -14.05 -27.57 -1.93
CA HIS A 62 -13.82 -28.50 -0.81
C HIS A 62 -12.53 -28.24 0.02
N PRO A 63 -12.35 -27.04 0.62
CA PRO A 63 -11.26 -26.80 1.55
C PRO A 63 -11.41 -27.64 2.81
N THR A 64 -10.29 -27.97 3.47
CA THR A 64 -10.36 -28.36 4.88
C THR A 64 -10.73 -27.13 5.71
N GLN A 65 -11.28 -27.34 6.90
CA GLN A 65 -11.73 -26.25 7.76
C GLN A 65 -10.59 -25.28 8.10
N GLU A 66 -9.39 -25.81 8.35
CA GLU A 66 -8.19 -25.04 8.68
C GLU A 66 -7.75 -24.14 7.52
N VAL A 67 -7.81 -24.66 6.28
CA VAL A 67 -7.46 -23.90 5.07
C VAL A 67 -8.47 -22.78 4.84
N GLU A 68 -9.76 -23.04 5.04
CA GLU A 68 -10.79 -22.01 4.89
C GLU A 68 -10.67 -20.92 5.96
N GLN A 69 -10.39 -21.29 7.21
CA GLN A 69 -10.13 -20.32 8.28
C GLN A 69 -8.92 -19.43 7.96
N LEU A 70 -7.82 -20.02 7.48
CA LEU A 70 -6.64 -19.26 7.06
C LEU A 70 -6.95 -18.34 5.89
N ARG A 71 -7.69 -18.80 4.88
CA ARG A 71 -8.11 -17.99 3.73
C ARG A 71 -8.90 -16.75 4.17
N LEU A 72 -9.86 -16.94 5.07
CA LEU A 72 -10.66 -15.84 5.61
C LEU A 72 -9.82 -14.86 6.43
N ALA A 73 -8.96 -15.37 7.31
CA ALA A 73 -8.06 -14.54 8.12
C ALA A 73 -7.09 -13.73 7.24
N LEU A 74 -6.49 -14.36 6.23
CA LEU A 74 -5.57 -13.72 5.29
C LEU A 74 -6.30 -12.65 4.46
N ASN A 75 -7.47 -12.97 3.87
CA ASN A 75 -8.23 -11.97 3.12
C ASN A 75 -8.70 -10.78 3.99
N SER A 76 -9.01 -11.02 5.27
CA SER A 76 -9.30 -9.95 6.24
C SER A 76 -8.07 -9.05 6.47
N MET A 77 -6.89 -9.65 6.67
CA MET A 77 -5.63 -8.91 6.76
C MET A 77 -5.35 -8.11 5.49
N LEU A 78 -5.52 -8.71 4.30
CA LEU A 78 -5.33 -8.02 3.01
C LEU A 78 -6.29 -6.84 2.84
N HIS A 79 -7.53 -6.98 3.30
CA HIS A 79 -8.49 -5.87 3.31
C HIS A 79 -8.04 -4.73 4.23
N GLN A 80 -7.54 -5.06 5.42
CA GLN A 80 -7.01 -4.07 6.35
C GLN A 80 -5.79 -3.33 5.79
N VAL A 81 -4.89 -4.06 5.11
CA VAL A 81 -3.71 -3.48 4.44
C VAL A 81 -4.12 -2.55 3.31
N GLU A 82 -5.02 -2.99 2.42
CA GLU A 82 -5.54 -2.16 1.31
C GLU A 82 -6.20 -0.88 1.84
N SER A 83 -7.01 -0.99 2.89
CA SER A 83 -7.67 0.16 3.53
C SER A 83 -6.66 1.14 4.13
N ALA A 84 -5.68 0.63 4.89
CA ALA A 84 -4.64 1.47 5.47
C ALA A 84 -3.80 2.18 4.40
N TYR A 85 -3.47 1.49 3.31
CA TYR A 85 -2.73 2.08 2.20
C TYR A 85 -3.54 3.18 1.50
N ARG A 86 -4.82 2.94 1.20
CA ARG A 86 -5.72 3.94 0.61
C ARG A 86 -5.87 5.18 1.48
N THR A 87 -5.97 5.01 2.79
CA THR A 87 -6.03 6.14 3.73
C THR A 87 -4.74 6.95 3.67
N ARG A 88 -3.57 6.30 3.76
CA ARG A 88 -2.27 6.96 3.63
C ARG A 88 -2.10 7.70 2.30
N GLU A 89 -2.56 7.11 1.20
CA GLU A 89 -2.46 7.71 -0.13
C GLU A 89 -3.33 8.97 -0.25
N ARG A 90 -4.56 8.93 0.30
CA ARG A 90 -5.45 10.10 0.36
C ARG A 90 -4.86 11.22 1.22
N SER A 91 -4.34 10.88 2.40
CA SER A 91 -3.62 11.79 3.29
C SER A 91 -2.45 12.46 2.59
N ALA A 92 -1.58 11.67 1.96
CA ALA A 92 -0.44 12.19 1.20
C ALA A 92 -0.88 13.11 0.05
N ALA A 93 -1.97 12.76 -0.66
CA ALA A 93 -2.51 13.60 -1.73
C ALA A 93 -3.13 14.91 -1.21
N GLN A 94 -3.72 14.92 -0.01
CA GLN A 94 -4.19 16.14 0.65
C GLN A 94 -3.02 17.03 1.06
N LEU A 95 -2.00 16.47 1.71
CA LEU A 95 -0.81 17.19 2.12
C LEU A 95 -0.09 17.82 0.91
N ARG A 96 0.10 17.07 -0.18
CA ARG A 96 0.73 17.60 -1.41
C ARG A 96 -0.03 18.79 -1.98
N ARG A 97 -1.36 18.72 -2.04
CA ARG A 97 -2.20 19.83 -2.51
C ARG A 97 -2.06 21.04 -1.60
N PHE A 98 -2.17 20.84 -0.30
CA PHE A 98 -2.07 21.93 0.66
C PHE A 98 -0.70 22.61 0.66
N VAL A 99 0.40 21.85 0.56
CA VAL A 99 1.75 22.41 0.41
C VAL A 99 1.88 23.22 -0.89
N ALA A 100 1.25 22.76 -1.98
CA ALA A 100 1.23 23.52 -3.24
C ALA A 100 0.46 24.84 -3.07
N ASP A 101 -0.72 24.80 -2.45
CA ASP A 101 -1.55 25.97 -2.20
C ASP A 101 -0.83 26.98 -1.29
N ALA A 102 -0.24 26.52 -0.19
CA ALA A 102 0.54 27.37 0.71
C ALA A 102 1.77 27.97 0.01
N SER A 103 2.43 27.21 -0.89
CA SER A 103 3.55 27.74 -1.69
C SER A 103 3.11 28.87 -2.62
N HIS A 104 1.91 28.77 -3.19
CA HIS A 104 1.31 29.83 -3.99
C HIS A 104 0.93 31.04 -3.12
N GLU A 105 0.32 30.82 -1.97
CA GLU A 105 -0.06 31.88 -1.04
C GLU A 105 1.14 32.62 -0.47
N LEU A 106 2.25 31.93 -0.17
CA LEU A 106 3.50 32.54 0.32
C LEU A 106 4.25 33.35 -0.75
N ARG A 107 4.07 33.05 -2.04
CA ARG A 107 4.72 33.80 -3.13
C ARG A 107 4.25 35.25 -3.19
N THR A 108 2.98 35.51 -2.92
CA THR A 108 2.38 36.85 -2.93
C THR A 108 2.99 37.81 -1.89
N PRO A 109 2.97 37.51 -0.57
CA PRO A 109 3.59 38.35 0.45
C PRO A 109 5.09 38.47 0.23
N LEU A 110 5.78 37.39 -0.18
CA LEU A 110 7.20 37.45 -0.52
C LEU A 110 7.49 38.42 -1.67
N SER A 111 6.65 38.43 -2.71
CA SER A 111 6.78 39.36 -3.83
C SER A 111 6.53 40.81 -3.41
N ALA A 112 5.55 41.04 -2.51
CA ALA A 112 5.29 42.36 -1.95
C ALA A 112 6.47 42.88 -1.12
N ILE A 113 7.05 42.06 -0.25
CA ILE A 113 8.26 42.40 0.52
C ILE A 113 9.41 42.75 -0.43
N ARG A 114 9.67 41.91 -1.44
CA ARG A 114 10.72 42.19 -2.44
C ARG A 114 10.45 43.50 -3.19
N GLY A 115 9.19 43.81 -3.52
CA GLY A 115 8.81 45.07 -4.14
C GLY A 115 9.14 46.29 -3.26
N TYR A 116 8.82 46.25 -1.97
CA TYR A 116 9.16 47.32 -1.04
C TYR A 116 10.67 47.49 -0.85
N LEU A 117 11.42 46.38 -0.77
CA LEU A 117 12.89 46.42 -0.70
C LEU A 117 13.50 47.06 -1.95
N GLN A 118 12.99 46.75 -3.14
CA GLN A 118 13.43 47.38 -4.39
C GLN A 118 13.13 48.90 -4.44
N LEU A 119 11.97 49.33 -3.92
CA LEU A 119 11.65 50.76 -3.82
C LEU A 119 12.59 51.48 -2.85
N TYR A 120 12.96 50.83 -1.75
CA TYR A 120 13.93 51.34 -0.79
C TYR A 120 15.32 51.48 -1.41
N GLU A 121 15.81 50.42 -2.08
CA GLU A 121 17.12 50.40 -2.74
C GLU A 121 17.24 51.47 -3.83
N LYS A 122 16.18 51.69 -4.62
CA LYS A 122 16.14 52.73 -5.66
C LYS A 122 15.98 54.15 -5.12
N GLY A 123 15.94 54.35 -3.80
CA GLY A 123 15.74 55.66 -3.18
C GLY A 123 14.38 56.29 -3.53
N MET A 124 13.39 55.48 -3.88
CA MET A 124 12.04 55.94 -4.24
C MET A 124 11.19 56.27 -3.01
N LEU A 125 11.56 55.74 -1.84
CA LEU A 125 10.95 56.06 -0.54
C LEU A 125 11.73 57.20 0.12
N ARG A 126 11.36 58.45 -0.21
CA ARG A 126 12.16 59.65 0.13
C ARG A 126 11.81 60.19 1.52
N GLU A 127 10.55 60.11 1.91
CA GLU A 127 10.11 60.64 3.19
C GLU A 127 10.26 59.61 4.32
N PRO A 128 10.59 60.04 5.56
CA PRO A 128 10.55 59.16 6.73
C PRO A 128 9.21 58.44 6.91
N GLY A 129 8.10 59.12 6.60
CA GLY A 129 6.76 58.53 6.67
C GLY A 129 6.52 57.43 5.64
N GLU A 130 7.03 57.56 4.42
CA GLU A 130 6.95 56.51 3.38
C GLU A 130 7.74 55.27 3.77
N ARG A 131 8.96 55.47 4.30
CA ARG A 131 9.81 54.37 4.79
C ARG A 131 9.16 53.64 5.96
N ARG A 132 8.54 54.37 6.89
CA ARG A 132 7.79 53.78 8.01
C ARG A 132 6.61 52.94 7.50
N ARG A 133 5.80 53.46 6.57
CA ARG A 133 4.68 52.70 5.98
C ARG A 133 5.14 51.45 5.25
N ALA A 134 6.21 51.53 4.46
CA ALA A 134 6.77 50.36 3.77
C ALA A 134 7.26 49.29 4.76
N TRP A 135 7.93 49.72 5.85
CA TRP A 135 8.33 48.83 6.93
C TRP A 135 7.14 48.11 7.58
N ASP A 136 6.10 48.86 7.95
CA ASP A 136 4.91 48.29 8.61
C ASP A 136 4.19 47.30 7.68
N ARG A 137 4.15 47.59 6.37
CA ARG A 137 3.62 46.67 5.35
C ARG A 137 4.44 45.39 5.25
N MET A 138 5.77 45.49 5.18
CA MET A 138 6.64 44.31 5.11
C MET A 138 6.51 43.42 6.35
N ASN A 139 6.42 44.01 7.54
CA ASN A 139 6.17 43.25 8.77
C ASN A 139 4.81 42.56 8.73
N ALA A 140 3.75 43.25 8.28
CA ALA A 140 2.44 42.63 8.15
C ALA A 140 2.41 41.45 7.16
N GLU A 141 3.18 41.51 6.07
CA GLU A 141 3.36 40.38 5.15
C GLU A 141 4.19 39.24 5.77
N ALA A 142 5.24 39.55 6.52
CA ALA A 142 6.03 38.55 7.24
C ALA A 142 5.19 37.82 8.29
N ASP A 143 4.35 38.55 9.04
CA ASP A 143 3.40 37.98 10.00
C ASP A 143 2.35 37.09 9.31
N ARG A 144 1.88 37.49 8.11
CA ARG A 144 1.00 36.65 7.28
C ARG A 144 1.68 35.35 6.90
N MET A 145 2.93 35.41 6.43
CA MET A 145 3.71 34.22 6.09
C MET A 145 3.92 33.31 7.32
N GLY A 146 4.19 33.89 8.49
CA GLY A 146 4.32 33.14 9.75
C GLY A 146 3.06 32.34 10.08
N ARG A 147 1.87 32.95 10.01
CA ARG A 147 0.59 32.26 10.25
C ARG A 147 0.34 31.10 9.28
N LEU A 148 0.64 31.29 7.99
CA LEU A 148 0.54 30.22 6.99
C LEU A 148 1.47 29.03 7.32
N VAL A 149 2.69 29.31 7.79
CA VAL A 149 3.61 28.24 8.22
C VAL A 149 3.10 27.53 9.48
N ASP A 150 2.53 28.24 10.43
CA ASP A 150 1.93 27.62 11.62
C ASP A 150 0.75 26.71 11.24
N GLU A 151 -0.10 27.13 10.30
CA GLU A 151 -1.18 26.30 9.74
C GLU A 151 -0.63 25.05 9.04
N LEU A 152 0.51 25.17 8.34
CA LEU A 152 1.22 24.02 7.75
C LEU A 152 1.66 23.00 8.78
N LEU A 153 2.23 23.47 9.90
CA LEU A 153 2.70 22.61 10.98
C LEU A 153 1.56 21.93 11.73
N ILE A 154 0.41 22.60 11.88
CA ILE A 154 -0.78 22.01 12.51
C ILE A 154 -1.34 20.87 11.65
N LEU A 155 -1.50 21.09 10.34
CA LEU A 155 -2.01 20.05 9.45
C LEU A 155 -1.08 18.84 9.39
N ALA A 156 0.23 19.07 9.31
CA ALA A 156 1.22 17.99 9.28
C ALA A 156 1.20 17.12 10.56
N ARG A 157 0.84 17.70 11.71
CA ARG A 157 0.67 16.95 12.97
C ARG A 157 -0.64 16.17 13.02
N LEU A 158 -1.72 16.72 12.49
CA LEU A 158 -3.03 16.05 12.42
C LEU A 158 -3.01 14.82 11.52
N ASP A 159 -2.18 14.79 10.48
CA ASP A 159 -2.04 13.61 9.60
C ASP A 159 -1.25 12.45 10.24
N GLN A 160 -0.47 12.73 11.30
CA GLN A 160 0.31 11.73 12.02
C GLN A 160 -0.44 11.04 13.16
N SER A 161 -1.55 11.62 13.62
CA SER A 161 -2.38 11.15 14.73
C SER A 161 -3.61 10.39 14.25
#